data_AF-A0A7L4N4L2-F1
#
_entry.id   AF-A0A7L4N4L2-F1
#
_cell.length_a   1.000
_cell.length_b   1.000
_cell.length_c   1.000
_cell.angle_alpha   90.00
_cell.angle_beta   90.00
_cell.angle_gamma   90.00
#
_symmetry.space_group_name_H-M   'P 1'
#
loop_
_entity.id
_entity.type
_entity.pdbx_description
1 polymer ?
#
loop_
_entity_poly.entity_id
_entity_poly.type
_entity_poly.pdbx_seq_one_letter_code
_entity_poly.pdbx_strand_id
1 'polypeptide(L)'
;LEEITPRPVQDTGNILKQGYLEKRSREHSFFGSEWQKRWCVLNRKAFYYYANEKSKQPKGSFSIEHYNARMAFHLRKDSRKNSCFEVICPGKRTYEFTAPSPAEAEEWVDQIQFLLKDLSSLTIPPDEEDEEETYNDVDSSESVSTSHNTTLIQDESNTEMKEEDIYEVLPGKQPNEP
;
A
#
# COMPACT_ATOMS: atom_id res chain seq x y z
N LEU A 1 3.72 48.26 -9.03
CA LEU A 1 3.78 46.83 -9.38
C LEU A 1 2.38 46.28 -9.19
N GLU A 2 1.86 45.49 -10.12
CA GLU A 2 0.63 44.73 -9.87
C GLU A 2 0.98 43.50 -9.03
N GLU A 3 0.30 43.32 -7.90
CA GLU A 3 0.56 42.22 -6.98
C GLU A 3 -0.12 40.95 -7.52
N ILE A 4 0.66 40.11 -8.21
CA ILE A 4 0.20 38.85 -8.80
C ILE A 4 -0.06 37.83 -7.68
N THR A 5 -1.15 38.03 -6.96
CA THR A 5 -1.67 37.03 -6.02
C THR A 5 -1.96 35.74 -6.80
N PRO A 6 -1.28 34.62 -6.51
CA PRO A 6 -1.49 33.40 -7.26
C PRO A 6 -2.92 32.92 -7.00
N ARG A 7 -3.75 32.96 -8.04
CA ARG A 7 -5.10 32.40 -7.97
C ARG A 7 -4.94 30.92 -7.62
N PRO A 8 -5.55 30.41 -6.54
CA PRO A 8 -5.47 28.99 -6.20
C PRO A 8 -6.07 28.22 -7.38
N VAL A 9 -5.20 27.48 -8.07
CA VAL A 9 -5.57 26.78 -9.30
C VAL A 9 -6.61 25.73 -8.95
N GLN A 10 -7.83 25.92 -9.44
CA GLN A 10 -8.80 24.84 -9.55
C GLN A 10 -8.27 23.92 -10.65
N ASP A 11 -7.43 22.95 -10.28
CA ASP A 11 -6.80 21.98 -11.18
C ASP A 11 -7.85 20.93 -11.61
N THR A 12 -8.81 21.39 -12.40
CA THR A 12 -9.98 20.63 -12.87
C THR A 12 -9.60 19.52 -13.84
N GLY A 13 -8.39 19.55 -14.42
CA GLY A 13 -7.88 18.50 -15.30
C GLY A 13 -7.44 17.22 -14.58
N ASN A 14 -7.40 17.20 -13.24
CA ASN A 14 -6.84 16.08 -12.46
C ASN A 14 -7.70 15.62 -11.27
N ILE A 15 -8.94 16.12 -11.15
CA ILE A 15 -9.89 15.69 -10.10
C ILE A 15 -10.38 14.28 -10.41
N LEU A 16 -10.17 13.35 -9.48
CA LEU A 16 -10.71 11.98 -9.56
C LEU A 16 -12.09 11.89 -8.89
N LYS A 17 -12.23 12.47 -7.69
CA LYS A 17 -13.48 12.47 -6.92
C LYS A 17 -13.61 13.74 -6.09
N GLN A 18 -14.82 14.26 -5.99
CA GLN A 18 -15.16 15.41 -5.16
C GLN A 18 -16.54 15.23 -4.52
N GLY A 19 -16.75 15.81 -3.33
CA GLY A 19 -17.99 15.64 -2.57
C GLY A 19 -17.92 16.21 -1.17
N TYR A 20 -19.05 16.20 -0.45
CA TYR A 20 -19.09 16.62 0.95
C TYR A 20 -18.82 15.45 1.90
N LEU A 21 -17.83 15.61 2.78
CA LEU A 21 -17.51 14.66 3.85
C LEU A 21 -17.58 15.34 5.21
N GLU A 22 -17.95 14.62 6.26
CA GLU A 22 -17.64 15.01 7.64
C GLU A 22 -16.21 14.58 7.96
N LYS A 23 -15.28 15.52 8.15
CA LYS A 23 -13.91 15.24 8.58
C LYS A 23 -13.80 15.37 10.11
N ARG A 24 -13.14 14.43 10.78
CA ARG A 24 -12.83 14.55 12.22
C ARG A 24 -11.85 15.70 12.48
N SER A 25 -12.05 16.43 13.56
CA SER A 25 -11.14 17.49 14.03
C SER A 25 -9.78 16.91 14.43
N ARG A 26 -8.72 17.72 14.44
CA ARG A 26 -7.42 17.33 15.04
C ARG A 26 -7.46 17.44 16.57
N GLU A 27 -8.29 18.32 17.09
CA GLU A 27 -8.34 18.72 18.48
C GLU A 27 -9.68 18.31 19.08
N HIS A 28 -9.66 17.76 20.30
CA HIS A 28 -10.88 17.58 21.09
C HIS A 28 -11.56 18.94 21.22
N SER A 29 -12.66 19.12 20.49
CA SER A 29 -13.16 20.44 20.16
C SER A 29 -13.99 20.98 21.31
N PHE A 30 -13.31 21.58 22.30
CA PHE A 30 -13.91 22.15 23.53
C PHE A 30 -15.11 23.09 23.29
N PHE A 31 -15.22 23.66 22.08
CA PHE A 31 -16.30 24.56 21.67
C PHE A 31 -16.96 24.15 20.33
N GLY A 32 -16.95 22.87 19.93
CA GLY A 32 -17.57 22.48 18.66
C GLY A 32 -17.70 20.98 18.39
N SER A 33 -18.39 20.65 17.29
CA SER A 33 -18.52 19.27 16.82
C SER A 33 -17.15 18.67 16.45
N GLU A 34 -16.89 17.47 16.96
CA GLU A 34 -15.77 16.62 16.57
C GLU A 34 -15.74 16.37 15.05
N TRP A 35 -16.92 16.25 14.44
CA TRP A 35 -17.12 16.00 13.01
C TRP A 35 -17.52 17.29 12.29
N GLN A 36 -16.73 17.69 11.30
CA GLN A 36 -16.89 18.97 10.59
C GLN A 36 -17.15 18.73 9.10
N LYS A 37 -18.29 19.18 8.58
CA LYS A 37 -18.59 19.11 7.14
C LYS A 37 -17.57 19.94 6.35
N ARG A 38 -16.97 19.33 5.33
CA ARG A 38 -16.00 19.92 4.40
C ARG A 38 -16.38 19.51 2.98
N TRP A 39 -16.03 20.35 2.01
CA TRP A 39 -15.99 19.93 0.61
C TRP A 39 -14.61 19.35 0.36
N CYS A 40 -14.53 18.10 -0.07
CA CYS A 40 -13.30 17.37 -0.28
C CYS A 40 -13.10 17.12 -1.78
N VAL A 41 -11.85 17.21 -2.23
CA VAL A 41 -11.44 17.04 -3.62
C VAL A 41 -10.17 16.20 -3.65
N LEU A 42 -10.19 15.06 -4.32
CA LEU A 42 -9.06 14.19 -4.56
C LEU A 42 -8.54 14.40 -5.98
N ASN A 43 -7.30 14.86 -6.11
CA ASN A 43 -6.56 14.90 -7.36
C ASN A 43 -5.49 13.80 -7.38
N ARG A 44 -4.97 13.45 -8.57
CA ARG A 44 -3.91 12.44 -8.77
C ARG A 44 -2.63 12.61 -7.92
N LYS A 45 -2.40 13.77 -7.30
CA LYS A 45 -1.23 14.02 -6.42
C LYS A 45 -1.60 14.26 -4.96
N ALA A 46 -2.78 14.80 -4.67
CA ALA A 46 -3.11 15.34 -3.36
C ALA A 46 -4.61 15.38 -3.10
N PHE A 47 -4.96 15.28 -1.81
CA PHE A 47 -6.31 15.45 -1.29
C PHE A 47 -6.43 16.83 -0.65
N TYR A 48 -7.47 17.57 -1.02
CA TYR A 48 -7.76 18.92 -0.54
C TYR A 48 -9.10 18.91 0.21
N TYR A 49 -9.21 19.70 1.28
CA TYR A 49 -10.47 19.93 1.98
C TYR A 49 -10.74 21.42 2.20
N TYR A 50 -11.93 21.85 1.84
CA TYR A 50 -12.41 23.23 1.82
C TYR A 50 -13.53 23.41 2.85
N ALA A 51 -13.79 24.66 3.28
CA ALA A 51 -14.91 24.93 4.20
C ALA A 51 -16.27 24.62 3.54
N ASN A 52 -16.39 24.93 2.26
CA ASN A 52 -17.48 24.57 1.35
C ASN A 52 -16.96 24.58 -0.10
N GLU A 53 -17.76 24.07 -1.02
CA GLU A 53 -17.49 24.01 -2.47
C GLU A 53 -17.16 25.37 -3.12
N LYS A 54 -17.75 26.46 -2.61
CA LYS A 54 -17.55 27.83 -3.11
C LYS A 54 -16.33 28.52 -2.49
N SER A 55 -15.54 27.83 -1.66
CA SER A 55 -14.37 28.39 -0.99
C SER A 55 -13.18 28.49 -1.94
N LYS A 56 -12.67 29.70 -2.17
CA LYS A 56 -11.50 29.92 -3.04
C LYS A 56 -10.23 29.22 -2.54
N GLN A 57 -10.03 29.13 -1.23
CA GLN A 57 -8.86 28.51 -0.62
C GLN A 57 -9.22 27.23 0.16
N PRO A 58 -8.40 26.17 0.11
CA PRO A 58 -8.57 25.01 0.97
C PRO A 58 -8.29 25.37 2.43
N LYS A 59 -8.93 24.64 3.36
CA LYS A 59 -8.61 24.63 4.79
C LYS A 59 -7.41 23.73 5.11
N GLY A 60 -6.94 22.96 4.13
CA GLY A 60 -5.70 22.19 4.16
C GLY A 60 -5.67 21.14 3.06
N SER A 61 -4.53 20.48 2.90
CA SER A 61 -4.31 19.40 1.95
C SER A 61 -3.21 18.45 2.44
N PHE A 62 -3.08 17.30 1.78
CA PHE A 62 -1.96 16.37 1.93
C PHE A 62 -1.67 15.67 0.61
N SER A 63 -0.40 15.38 0.30
CA SER A 63 -0.04 14.47 -0.81
C SER A 63 -0.60 13.08 -0.52
N ILE A 64 -1.09 12.39 -1.55
CA ILE A 64 -1.60 11.02 -1.43
C ILE A 64 -0.49 9.97 -1.51
N GLU A 65 0.64 10.25 -2.16
CA GLU A 65 1.66 9.29 -2.66
C GLU A 65 2.19 8.25 -1.64
N HIS A 66 2.02 8.48 -0.34
CA HIS A 66 2.50 7.62 0.75
C HIS A 66 1.41 7.23 1.77
N TYR A 67 0.14 7.56 1.49
CA TYR A 67 -0.99 7.20 2.34
C TYR A 67 -1.59 5.85 1.93
N ASN A 68 -2.53 5.35 2.73
CA ASN A 68 -3.40 4.22 2.44
C ASN A 68 -4.80 4.56 2.96
N ALA A 69 -5.86 4.13 2.26
CA ALA A 69 -7.25 4.37 2.66
C ALA A 69 -7.94 3.06 3.00
N ARG A 70 -8.74 3.05 4.08
CA ARG A 70 -9.53 1.88 4.49
C ARG A 70 -10.81 2.27 5.22
N MET A 71 -11.82 1.39 5.16
CA MET A 71 -13.03 1.50 5.98
C MET A 71 -12.71 1.39 7.47
N ALA A 72 -13.39 2.19 8.30
CA ALA A 72 -13.00 2.46 9.68
C ALA A 72 -14.24 2.49 10.60
N PHE A 73 -14.91 1.34 10.70
CA PHE A 73 -16.17 1.15 11.45
C PHE A 73 -16.10 1.46 12.95
N HIS A 74 -14.89 1.62 13.51
CA HIS A 74 -14.66 1.91 14.93
C HIS A 74 -14.75 3.42 15.26
N LEU A 75 -14.75 4.31 14.25
CA LEU A 75 -14.73 5.76 14.43
C LEU A 75 -16.02 6.35 15.00
N ARG A 76 -17.14 5.61 14.92
CA ARG A 76 -18.46 6.04 15.41
C ARG A 76 -19.22 4.88 16.04
N LYS A 77 -20.18 5.22 16.91
CA LYS A 77 -21.09 4.26 17.56
C LYS A 77 -22.55 4.38 17.06
N ASP A 78 -22.82 5.31 16.15
CA ASP A 78 -24.13 5.53 15.54
C ASP A 78 -24.31 4.74 14.23
N SER A 79 -25.46 4.88 13.58
CA SER A 79 -25.76 4.24 12.29
C SER A 79 -24.79 4.63 11.16
N ARG A 80 -24.07 5.75 11.30
CA ARG A 80 -23.12 6.26 10.30
C ARG A 80 -21.73 5.64 10.42
N LYS A 81 -21.49 4.72 11.38
CA LYS A 81 -20.25 3.94 11.49
C LYS A 81 -19.90 3.17 10.21
N ASN A 82 -20.90 2.71 9.46
CA ASN A 82 -20.69 2.01 8.18
C ASN A 82 -20.29 2.95 7.03
N SER A 83 -20.47 4.26 7.19
CA SER A 83 -20.02 5.30 6.23
C SER A 83 -18.67 5.91 6.62
N CYS A 84 -17.91 5.28 7.53
CA CYS A 84 -16.65 5.81 8.05
C CYS A 84 -15.44 5.19 7.36
N PHE A 85 -14.48 6.04 6.99
CA PHE A 85 -13.17 5.63 6.47
C PHE A 85 -12.05 6.50 7.03
N GLU A 86 -10.83 6.00 6.96
CA GLU A 86 -9.63 6.74 7.34
C GLU A 86 -8.56 6.67 6.26
N VAL A 87 -7.75 7.72 6.18
CA VAL A 87 -6.59 7.84 5.31
C VAL A 87 -5.35 7.97 6.19
N ILE A 88 -4.56 6.90 6.27
CA ILE A 88 -3.42 6.69 7.17
C ILE A 88 -2.10 6.79 6.40
N CYS A 89 -1.02 7.21 7.04
CA CYS A 89 0.34 7.11 6.49
C CYS A 89 1.33 6.86 7.65
N PRO A 90 2.24 5.88 7.56
CA PRO A 90 3.26 5.65 8.58
C PRO A 90 4.05 6.92 8.91
N GLY A 91 4.21 7.22 10.19
CA GLY A 91 4.92 8.42 10.67
C GLY A 91 4.21 9.76 10.41
N LYS A 92 3.00 9.79 9.83
CA LYS A 92 2.23 11.01 9.56
C LYS A 92 0.85 10.97 10.24
N ARG A 93 0.11 12.07 10.17
CA ARG A 93 -1.22 12.21 10.78
C ARG A 93 -2.28 11.44 9.98
N THR A 94 -3.11 10.65 10.67
CA THR A 94 -4.35 10.06 10.13
C THR A 94 -5.42 11.12 9.81
N TYR A 95 -6.17 10.92 8.73
CA TYR A 95 -7.33 11.74 8.37
C TYR A 95 -8.60 10.88 8.35
N GLU A 96 -9.46 11.06 9.36
CA GLU A 96 -10.73 10.34 9.50
C GLU A 96 -11.90 11.10 8.86
N PHE A 97 -12.77 10.36 8.17
CA PHE A 97 -13.91 10.89 7.43
C PHE A 97 -15.19 10.04 7.65
N THR A 98 -16.35 10.68 7.59
CA THR A 98 -17.65 10.03 7.39
C THR A 98 -18.27 10.55 6.09
N ALA A 99 -18.64 9.65 5.18
CA ALA A 99 -19.39 9.97 3.96
C ALA A 99 -20.92 10.01 4.24
N PRO A 100 -21.73 10.57 3.33
CA PRO A 100 -23.19 10.58 3.48
C PRO A 100 -23.79 9.16 3.49
N SER A 101 -23.19 8.21 2.76
CA SER A 101 -23.62 6.81 2.65
C SER A 101 -22.44 5.82 2.76
N PRO A 102 -22.68 4.52 3.06
CA PRO A 102 -21.64 3.49 3.05
C PRO A 102 -21.01 3.31 1.66
N ALA A 103 -21.83 3.27 0.61
CA ALA A 103 -21.37 3.13 -0.77
C ALA A 103 -20.44 4.29 -1.20
N GLU A 104 -20.73 5.54 -0.80
CA GLU A 104 -19.78 6.63 -1.04
C GLU A 104 -18.48 6.48 -0.25
N ALA A 105 -18.51 5.96 0.98
CA ALA A 105 -17.29 5.73 1.76
C ALA A 105 -16.40 4.66 1.11
N GLU A 106 -17.01 3.58 0.62
CA GLU A 106 -16.35 2.53 -0.17
C GLU A 106 -15.75 3.12 -1.46
N GLU A 107 -16.54 3.88 -2.23
CA GLU A 107 -16.07 4.55 -3.47
C GLU A 107 -14.93 5.57 -3.22
N TRP A 108 -14.94 6.27 -2.08
CA TRP A 108 -13.83 7.14 -1.65
C TRP A 108 -12.57 6.33 -1.29
N VAL A 109 -12.71 5.19 -0.62
CA VAL A 109 -11.59 4.29 -0.30
C VAL A 109 -11.01 3.68 -1.57
N ASP A 110 -11.84 3.11 -2.43
CA ASP A 110 -11.44 2.45 -3.67
C ASP A 110 -10.76 3.42 -4.62
N GLN A 111 -11.28 4.64 -4.79
CA GLN A 111 -10.65 5.63 -5.66
C GLN A 111 -9.26 6.08 -5.15
N ILE A 112 -9.06 6.13 -3.83
CA ILE A 112 -7.74 6.42 -3.24
C ILE A 112 -6.81 5.20 -3.39
N GLN A 113 -7.29 3.98 -3.10
CA GLN A 113 -6.50 2.76 -3.27
C GLN A 113 -6.08 2.51 -4.73
N PHE A 114 -6.96 2.80 -5.68
CA PHE A 114 -6.66 2.73 -7.11
C PHE A 114 -5.54 3.70 -7.48
N LEU A 115 -5.64 4.97 -7.06
CA LEU A 115 -4.59 5.97 -7.31
C LEU A 115 -3.25 5.57 -6.68
N LEU A 116 -3.26 4.99 -5.48
CA LEU A 116 -2.04 4.51 -4.83
C LEU A 116 -1.37 3.37 -5.60
N LYS A 117 -2.17 2.43 -6.13
CA LYS A 117 -1.68 1.35 -7.00
C LYS A 117 -1.11 1.89 -8.31
N ASP A 118 -1.82 2.81 -8.96
CA ASP A 118 -1.39 3.52 -10.18
C ASP A 118 -0.03 4.21 -9.98
N LEU A 119 0.11 5.01 -8.90
CA LEU A 119 1.37 5.67 -8.54
C LEU A 119 2.51 4.67 -8.25
N SER A 120 2.23 3.53 -7.59
CA SER A 120 3.22 2.47 -7.37
C SER A 120 3.55 1.62 -8.61
N SER A 121 2.69 1.66 -9.64
CA SER A 121 2.93 0.96 -10.91
C SER A 121 3.80 1.77 -11.88
N LEU A 122 4.05 3.05 -11.58
CA LEU A 122 4.90 3.95 -12.36
C LEU A 122 6.38 3.89 -11.93
N THR A 123 6.70 3.25 -10.79
CA THR A 123 8.07 2.88 -10.45
C THR A 123 8.43 1.58 -11.15
N ILE A 124 9.12 1.71 -12.29
CA ILE A 124 9.81 0.60 -12.97
C ILE A 124 10.80 -0.02 -11.97
N PRO A 125 10.72 -1.34 -11.66
CA PRO A 125 11.77 -2.04 -10.94
C PRO A 125 13.09 -1.89 -11.71
N PRO A 126 14.27 -1.87 -11.06
CA PRO A 126 15.50 -2.01 -11.82
C PRO A 126 15.42 -3.33 -12.60
N ASP A 127 15.59 -3.26 -13.92
CA ASP A 127 15.78 -4.45 -14.73
C ASP A 127 17.07 -5.12 -14.20
N GLU A 128 16.96 -6.33 -13.66
CA GLU A 128 18.12 -7.15 -13.35
C GLU A 128 18.69 -7.58 -14.71
N GLU A 129 19.73 -6.88 -15.17
CA GLU A 129 20.35 -7.09 -16.48
C GLU A 129 20.72 -8.57 -16.63
N ASP A 130 20.15 -9.26 -17.63
CA ASP A 130 20.48 -10.65 -17.96
C ASP A 130 22.01 -10.78 -18.06
N GLU A 131 22.61 -11.67 -17.28
CA GLU A 131 24.05 -11.94 -17.37
C GLU A 131 24.35 -12.47 -18.78
N GLU A 132 25.01 -11.66 -19.62
CA GLU A 132 25.40 -12.04 -20.97
C GLU A 132 26.36 -13.24 -20.92
N GLU A 133 25.80 -14.46 -21.03
CA GLU A 133 26.52 -15.72 -21.16
C GLU A 133 27.51 -15.63 -22.32
N THR A 134 28.78 -15.36 -21.97
CA THR A 134 29.80 -14.99 -22.95
C THR A 134 30.06 -16.16 -23.91
N TYR A 135 29.72 -15.95 -25.19
CA TYR A 135 29.94 -16.93 -26.26
C TYR A 135 31.42 -17.28 -26.37
N ASN A 136 31.81 -18.41 -25.75
CA ASN A 136 33.13 -19.01 -25.93
C ASN A 136 33.17 -19.74 -27.29
N ASP A 137 33.55 -19.00 -28.32
CA ASP A 137 33.83 -19.53 -29.65
C ASP A 137 35.07 -20.42 -29.62
N VAL A 138 34.86 -21.73 -29.51
CA VAL A 138 35.94 -22.73 -29.42
C VAL A 138 36.22 -23.36 -30.78
N ASP A 139 37.40 -23.04 -31.32
CA ASP A 139 37.85 -23.40 -32.66
C ASP A 139 37.86 -24.91 -32.95
N SER A 140 37.61 -25.27 -34.20
CA SER A 140 37.48 -26.65 -34.65
C SER A 140 38.83 -27.28 -35.00
N SER A 141 39.22 -28.35 -34.30
CA SER A 141 40.21 -29.29 -34.82
C SER A 141 39.91 -30.74 -34.41
N GLU A 142 39.77 -31.61 -35.41
CA GLU A 142 39.70 -33.06 -35.21
C GLU A 142 41.11 -33.65 -35.04
N SER A 143 41.33 -34.53 -34.05
CA SER A 143 42.07 -35.79 -34.28
C SER A 143 42.05 -36.75 -33.08
N VAL A 144 41.59 -37.97 -33.37
CA VAL A 144 42.13 -39.31 -33.00
C VAL A 144 43.30 -39.34 -31.96
N SER A 145 43.33 -40.22 -30.94
CA SER A 145 43.00 -41.66 -30.99
C SER A 145 42.96 -42.39 -29.62
N THR A 146 42.36 -43.59 -29.63
CA THR A 146 42.71 -44.79 -28.81
C THR A 146 42.43 -44.82 -27.29
N SER A 147 41.22 -45.26 -26.96
CA SER A 147 40.90 -46.45 -26.13
C SER A 147 41.56 -46.72 -24.77
N HIS A 148 40.72 -46.93 -23.74
CA HIS A 148 40.53 -48.29 -23.17
C HIS A 148 39.22 -48.46 -22.37
N ASN A 149 38.40 -49.42 -22.84
CA ASN A 149 37.41 -50.28 -22.17
C ASN A 149 36.38 -49.70 -21.15
N THR A 150 35.05 -49.87 -21.28
CA THR A 150 34.25 -51.12 -21.44
C THR A 150 34.24 -51.94 -20.12
N THR A 151 33.12 -52.18 -19.40
CA THR A 151 31.69 -52.03 -19.75
C THR A 151 30.73 -52.03 -18.53
N LEU A 152 29.56 -51.35 -18.66
CA LEU A 152 28.17 -51.63 -18.19
C LEU A 152 27.91 -52.58 -16.96
N ILE A 153 26.88 -52.46 -16.10
CA ILE A 153 25.69 -51.56 -15.97
C ILE A 153 24.97 -51.80 -14.59
N GLN A 154 23.91 -51.03 -14.29
CA GLN A 154 22.75 -51.32 -13.39
C GLN A 154 22.75 -50.97 -11.87
N ASP A 155 21.65 -50.28 -11.52
CA ASP A 155 20.70 -50.43 -10.40
C ASP A 155 21.00 -50.10 -8.91
N GLU A 156 20.25 -49.08 -8.46
CA GLU A 156 19.42 -48.99 -7.23
C GLU A 156 20.02 -48.90 -5.81
N SER A 157 19.19 -48.33 -4.92
CA SER A 157 19.38 -48.03 -3.47
C SER A 157 20.48 -47.02 -3.13
N ASN A 158 20.27 -45.91 -2.40
CA ASN A 158 19.49 -45.59 -1.19
C ASN A 158 20.23 -45.89 0.14
N THR A 159 20.08 -44.96 1.10
CA THR A 159 20.38 -45.02 2.55
C THR A 159 21.78 -44.60 3.06
N GLU A 160 21.75 -43.84 4.18
CA GLU A 160 22.70 -43.74 5.31
C GLU A 160 24.11 -43.12 5.18
N MET A 161 24.26 -41.89 5.72
CA MET A 161 24.77 -41.64 7.09
C MET A 161 23.86 -40.56 7.75
N LYS A 162 23.38 -40.65 9.01
CA LYS A 162 24.06 -40.71 10.34
C LYS A 162 24.86 -39.44 10.67
N GLU A 163 24.95 -38.87 11.88
CA GLU A 163 24.23 -38.90 13.18
C GLU A 163 24.86 -37.75 14.04
N GLU A 164 24.24 -37.16 15.07
CA GLU A 164 22.91 -37.34 15.66
C GLU A 164 21.96 -36.19 15.19
N ASP A 165 21.33 -35.27 15.95
CA ASP A 165 21.14 -34.94 17.38
C ASP A 165 19.65 -34.56 17.60
N ILE A 166 19.11 -34.68 18.83
CA ILE A 166 17.69 -34.47 19.15
C ILE A 166 17.52 -33.62 20.42
N TYR A 167 16.68 -32.59 20.34
CA TYR A 167 16.14 -31.88 21.51
C TYR A 167 14.64 -32.17 21.69
N GLU A 168 14.28 -32.77 22.82
CA GLU A 168 12.88 -33.07 23.17
C GLU A 168 12.09 -31.81 23.58
N VAL A 169 10.82 -31.75 23.17
CA VAL A 169 9.85 -30.73 23.63
C VAL A 169 8.92 -31.37 24.65
N LEU A 170 9.02 -30.96 25.93
CA LEU A 170 8.15 -31.46 27.00
C LEU A 170 6.76 -30.79 26.97
N PRO A 171 5.66 -31.55 26.82
CA PRO A 171 4.30 -30.99 26.90
C PRO A 171 3.87 -30.73 28.34
N GLY A 172 3.37 -29.52 28.61
CA GLY A 172 3.06 -29.05 29.97
C GLY A 172 1.78 -29.62 30.59
N LYS A 173 1.68 -29.51 31.93
CA LYS A 173 0.47 -29.84 32.72
C LYS A 173 0.29 -28.88 33.92
N GLN A 174 -0.94 -28.40 34.09
CA GLN A 174 -1.54 -28.07 35.40
C GLN A 174 -2.32 -29.32 35.92
N PRO A 175 -3.00 -29.35 37.10
CA PRO A 175 -3.17 -28.33 38.16
C PRO A 175 -2.94 -28.86 39.61
N ASN A 176 -2.98 -27.97 40.62
CA ASN A 176 -3.95 -27.97 41.75
C ASN A 176 -3.49 -27.18 43.00
N GLU A 177 -4.47 -26.70 43.77
CA GLU A 177 -4.36 -26.13 45.13
C GLU A 177 -4.01 -27.18 46.19
N PRO A 178 -3.61 -26.73 47.40
CA PRO A 178 -4.56 -26.80 48.52
C PRO A 178 -4.81 -25.44 49.23
#